data_AF-A0A2A7W0C0-F1
#
_entry.id   AF-A0A2A7W0C0-F1
#
_cell.length_a   1.000
_cell.length_b   1.000
_cell.length_c   1.000
_cell.angle_alpha   90.00
_cell.angle_beta   90.00
_cell.angle_gamma   90.00
#
_symmetry.space_group_name_H-M   'P 1'
#
loop_
_entity.id
_entity.type
_entity.pdbx_description
1 polymer ?
#
loop_
_entity_poly.entity_id
_entity_poly.type
_entity_poly.pdbx_seq_one_letter_code
_entity_poly.pdbx_strand_id
1 'polypeptide(L)'
;MTKANSYYYKQLFRGVFTLINFLKYNWQVRDEWFEWCNQLSNEELIKERTGGVGSILYTLFHIIDVEYSWLRGIQGKEDIVVDFADHYTPEKVKSLSDRFRNEIAEFLKINLDELKEKAVCVPWDEEKYTVEEILHHIIAHEIHHIGQLSVWSRELELNPVPANFIGRKFKSIHSY
;
A
#
# COMPACT_ATOMS: atom_id res chain seq x y z
N MET A 1 -2.36 9.12 -39.49
CA MET A 1 -2.15 9.36 -38.05
C MET A 1 -0.73 9.90 -37.87
N THR A 2 -0.59 11.15 -37.41
CA THR A 2 0.69 11.87 -37.35
C THR A 2 1.55 11.41 -36.17
N LYS A 3 2.89 11.46 -36.33
CA LYS A 3 3.89 11.08 -35.31
C LYS A 3 3.70 11.77 -33.94
N ALA A 4 3.04 12.92 -33.90
CA ALA A 4 2.70 13.62 -32.67
C ALA A 4 1.76 12.80 -31.77
N ASN A 5 0.71 12.19 -32.32
CA ASN A 5 -0.22 11.36 -31.53
C ASN A 5 0.52 10.17 -30.91
N SER A 6 1.43 9.50 -31.63
CA SER A 6 2.20 8.38 -31.09
C SER A 6 3.08 8.74 -29.89
N TYR A 7 3.57 9.98 -29.81
CA TYR A 7 4.43 10.41 -28.70
C TYR A 7 3.62 10.73 -27.44
N TYR A 8 2.49 11.44 -27.59
CA TYR A 8 1.56 11.72 -26.49
C TYR A 8 0.99 10.43 -25.88
N TYR A 9 0.57 9.47 -26.70
CA TYR A 9 0.13 8.16 -26.20
C TYR A 9 1.26 7.44 -25.45
N LYS A 10 2.50 7.42 -25.97
CA LYS A 10 3.66 6.83 -25.27
C LYS A 10 3.99 7.51 -23.94
N GLN A 11 3.64 8.77 -23.75
CA GLN A 11 3.92 9.54 -22.54
C GLN A 11 2.85 9.32 -21.46
N LEU A 12 1.57 9.24 -21.86
CA LEU A 12 0.45 8.84 -20.98
C LEU A 12 0.64 7.42 -20.44
N PHE A 13 0.90 6.43 -21.32
CA PHE A 13 1.17 5.04 -20.93
C PHE A 13 2.40 4.87 -20.00
N ARG A 14 3.31 5.85 -19.94
CA ARG A 14 4.48 5.82 -19.03
C ARG A 14 4.13 6.24 -17.59
N GLY A 15 3.13 7.12 -17.40
CA GLY A 15 2.72 7.61 -16.08
C GLY A 15 2.11 6.51 -15.21
N VAL A 16 1.05 5.87 -15.70
CA VAL A 16 0.35 4.79 -14.97
C VAL A 16 1.20 3.54 -14.78
N PHE A 17 2.03 3.17 -15.75
CA PHE A 17 3.00 2.08 -15.59
C PHE A 17 3.97 2.34 -14.42
N THR A 18 4.25 3.61 -14.10
CA THR A 18 5.14 3.98 -13.00
C THR A 18 4.47 3.79 -11.64
N LEU A 19 3.21 4.19 -11.48
CA LEU A 19 2.47 4.07 -10.20
C LEU A 19 2.22 2.62 -9.80
N ILE A 20 1.85 1.76 -10.76
CA ILE A 20 1.62 0.33 -10.50
C ILE A 20 2.90 -0.35 -9.98
N ASN A 21 4.08 0.09 -10.43
CA ASN A 21 5.34 -0.49 -9.95
C ASN A 21 5.63 -0.10 -8.49
N PHE A 22 5.22 1.09 -8.04
CA PHE A 22 5.33 1.46 -6.63
C PHE A 22 4.39 0.63 -5.75
N LEU A 23 3.15 0.38 -6.17
CA LEU A 23 2.24 -0.52 -5.44
C LEU A 23 2.83 -1.94 -5.33
N LYS A 24 3.38 -2.47 -6.42
CA LYS A 24 4.05 -3.79 -6.38
C LYS A 24 5.28 -3.80 -5.49
N TYR A 25 6.06 -2.72 -5.49
CA TYR A 25 7.21 -2.56 -4.60
C TYR A 25 6.75 -2.57 -3.14
N ASN A 26 5.74 -1.77 -2.82
CA ASN A 26 5.16 -1.67 -1.50
C ASN A 26 4.68 -3.04 -1.00
N TRP A 27 3.89 -3.76 -1.80
CA TRP A 27 3.41 -5.09 -1.44
C TRP A 27 4.53 -6.11 -1.21
N GLN A 28 5.57 -6.09 -2.04
CA GLN A 28 6.72 -6.98 -1.86
C GLN A 28 7.47 -6.65 -0.57
N VAL A 29 7.73 -5.36 -0.29
CA VAL A 29 8.41 -4.94 0.93
C VAL A 29 7.56 -5.23 2.16
N ARG A 30 6.25 -5.01 2.11
CA ARG A 30 5.30 -5.35 3.17
C ARG A 30 5.30 -6.85 3.49
N ASP A 31 5.31 -7.71 2.47
CA ASP A 31 5.43 -9.15 2.67
C ASP A 31 6.77 -9.54 3.33
N GLU A 32 7.87 -8.91 2.92
CA GLU A 32 9.17 -9.11 3.57
C GLU A 32 9.17 -8.62 5.04
N TRP A 33 8.41 -7.57 5.36
CA TRP A 33 8.22 -7.13 6.74
C TRP A 33 7.38 -8.10 7.57
N PHE A 34 6.38 -8.74 6.98
CA PHE A 34 5.67 -9.83 7.65
C PHE A 34 6.60 -11.01 7.94
N GLU A 35 7.47 -11.39 7.00
CA GLU A 35 8.48 -12.41 7.25
C GLU A 35 9.48 -11.98 8.33
N TRP A 36 9.89 -10.70 8.32
CA TRP A 36 10.73 -10.13 9.37
C TRP A 36 10.06 -10.17 10.75
N CYS A 37 8.73 -10.03 10.83
CA CYS A 37 8.00 -10.12 12.10
C CYS A 37 8.04 -11.51 12.73
N ASN A 38 8.28 -12.58 11.96
CA ASN A 38 8.32 -13.96 12.47
C ASN A 38 9.43 -14.22 13.49
N GLN A 39 10.43 -13.33 13.60
CA GLN A 39 11.50 -13.44 14.60
C GLN A 39 11.13 -12.81 15.96
N LEU A 40 10.00 -12.11 16.06
CA LEU A 40 9.55 -11.41 17.26
C LEU A 40 8.37 -12.14 17.90
N SER A 41 8.24 -12.00 19.22
CA SER A 41 7.03 -12.42 19.92
C SER A 41 5.88 -11.46 19.59
N ASN A 42 4.64 -11.93 19.71
CA ASN A 42 3.48 -11.07 19.54
C ASN A 42 3.49 -9.87 20.51
N GLU A 43 4.00 -10.09 21.74
CA GLU A 43 4.18 -9.02 22.73
C GLU A 43 5.09 -7.90 22.20
N GLU A 44 6.24 -8.24 21.62
CA GLU A 44 7.17 -7.23 21.09
C GLU A 44 6.63 -6.53 19.83
N LEU A 45 5.77 -7.23 19.07
CA LEU A 45 5.10 -6.70 17.87
C LEU A 45 4.02 -5.66 18.21
N ILE A 46 3.28 -5.85 19.31
CA ILE A 46 2.22 -4.93 19.76
C ILE A 46 2.69 -3.89 20.77
N LYS A 47 3.91 -4.03 21.28
CA LYS A 47 4.52 -3.11 22.25
C LYS A 47 4.51 -1.67 21.75
N GLU A 48 4.11 -0.77 22.63
CA GLU A 48 4.13 0.67 22.35
C GLU A 48 5.55 1.19 22.15
N ARG A 49 5.72 2.03 21.13
CA ARG A 49 6.97 2.68 20.74
C ARG A 49 6.70 4.13 20.41
N THR A 50 7.72 4.96 20.55
CA THR A 50 7.65 6.36 20.14
C THR A 50 7.66 6.49 18.62
N GLY A 51 6.71 7.25 18.08
CA GLY A 51 6.60 7.58 16.66
C GLY A 51 5.48 6.83 15.94
N GLY A 52 5.13 7.31 14.74
CA GLY A 52 4.12 6.67 13.91
C GLY A 52 2.78 6.47 14.62
N VAL A 53 2.18 5.30 14.39
CA VAL A 53 0.92 4.89 15.02
C VAL A 53 1.12 4.02 16.28
N GLY A 54 2.36 3.89 16.78
CA GLY A 54 2.63 3.39 18.12
C GLY A 54 3.10 1.93 18.26
N SER A 55 2.91 1.04 17.28
CA SER A 55 3.49 -0.33 17.35
C SER A 55 3.78 -0.91 15.97
N ILE A 56 4.62 -1.95 15.91
CA ILE A 56 5.03 -2.59 14.63
C ILE A 56 3.82 -3.23 13.95
N LEU A 57 3.07 -4.06 14.68
CA LEU A 57 1.94 -4.78 14.10
C LEU A 57 0.79 -3.84 13.74
N TYR A 58 0.51 -2.85 14.58
CA TYR A 58 -0.53 -1.87 14.28
C TYR A 58 -0.14 -0.99 13.09
N THR A 59 1.15 -0.69 12.89
CA THR A 59 1.62 0.03 11.70
C THR A 59 1.35 -0.75 10.42
N LEU A 60 1.62 -2.06 10.40
CA LEU A 60 1.31 -2.91 9.25
C LEU A 60 -0.21 -2.97 8.99
N PHE A 61 -1.00 -3.13 10.05
CA PHE A 61 -2.46 -3.09 9.98
C PHE A 61 -2.96 -1.76 9.40
N HIS A 62 -2.49 -0.64 9.94
CA HIS A 62 -2.88 0.71 9.52
C HIS A 62 -2.58 0.98 8.05
N ILE A 63 -1.41 0.55 7.56
CA ILE A 63 -1.06 0.65 6.13
C ILE A 63 -2.11 -0.05 5.26
N ILE A 64 -2.47 -1.28 5.62
CA ILE A 64 -3.41 -2.13 4.85
C ILE A 64 -4.81 -1.53 4.87
N ASP A 65 -5.25 -1.05 6.04
CA ASP A 65 -6.55 -0.44 6.25
C ASP A 65 -6.70 0.83 5.39
N VAL A 66 -5.74 1.76 5.48
CA VAL A 66 -5.73 3.00 4.70
C VAL A 66 -5.66 2.75 3.20
N GLU A 67 -4.79 1.83 2.74
CA GLU A 67 -4.70 1.43 1.32
C GLU A 67 -6.07 0.96 0.80
N TYR A 68 -6.72 0.08 1.56
CA TYR A 68 -7.98 -0.53 1.14
C TYR A 68 -9.14 0.46 1.16
N SER A 69 -9.30 1.26 2.22
CA SER A 69 -10.35 2.27 2.32
C SER A 69 -10.28 3.28 1.17
N TRP A 70 -9.10 3.81 0.86
CA TRP A 70 -8.96 4.74 -0.27
C TRP A 70 -9.29 4.10 -1.62
N LEU A 71 -8.90 2.85 -1.85
CA LEU A 71 -9.25 2.13 -3.08
C LEU A 71 -10.74 1.81 -3.18
N ARG A 72 -11.40 1.51 -2.06
CA ARG A 72 -12.86 1.40 -1.98
C ARG A 72 -13.54 2.72 -2.34
N GLY A 73 -13.00 3.84 -1.85
CA GLY A 73 -13.41 5.20 -2.22
C GLY A 73 -13.33 5.43 -3.73
N ILE A 74 -12.20 5.12 -4.37
CA ILE A 74 -12.03 5.20 -5.83
C ILE A 74 -13.09 4.36 -6.56
N GLN A 75 -13.40 3.17 -6.04
CA GLN A 75 -14.42 2.27 -6.59
C GLN A 75 -15.85 2.74 -6.36
N GLY A 76 -16.07 3.79 -5.56
CA GLY A 76 -17.41 4.28 -5.18
C GLY A 76 -18.17 3.30 -4.30
N LYS A 77 -17.47 2.44 -3.55
CA LYS A 77 -18.05 1.49 -2.62
C LYS A 77 -18.05 2.06 -1.20
N GLU A 78 -18.95 1.59 -0.35
CA GLU A 78 -18.93 1.92 1.08
C GLU A 78 -17.62 1.45 1.73
N ASP A 79 -17.19 2.16 2.77
CA ASP A 79 -16.03 1.75 3.53
C ASP A 79 -16.31 0.48 4.34
N ILE A 80 -15.26 -0.26 4.67
CA ILE A 80 -15.35 -1.39 5.59
C ILE A 80 -14.46 -1.06 6.78
N VAL A 81 -15.08 -0.72 7.91
CA VAL A 81 -14.36 -0.52 9.16
C VAL A 81 -13.84 -1.85 9.67
N VAL A 82 -12.52 -1.98 9.75
CA VAL A 82 -11.86 -3.15 10.33
C VAL A 82 -11.32 -2.77 11.70
N ASP A 83 -11.60 -3.59 12.72
CA ASP A 83 -11.02 -3.38 14.05
C ASP A 83 -9.68 -4.14 14.17
N PHE A 84 -8.66 -3.45 14.67
CA PHE A 84 -7.38 -4.07 14.99
C PHE A 84 -7.51 -5.11 16.10
N ALA A 85 -8.47 -4.96 17.02
CA ALA A 85 -8.72 -5.92 18.09
C ALA A 85 -9.01 -7.33 17.55
N ASP A 86 -9.61 -7.44 16.37
CA ASP A 86 -9.87 -8.72 15.70
C ASP A 86 -8.61 -9.31 15.05
N HIS A 87 -7.58 -8.49 14.82
CA HIS A 87 -6.37 -8.78 14.03
C HIS A 87 -5.05 -8.65 14.84
N TYR A 88 -5.08 -8.97 16.14
CA TYR A 88 -3.94 -8.76 17.05
C TYR A 88 -2.72 -9.70 16.87
N THR A 89 -2.63 -10.47 15.79
CA THR A 89 -1.47 -11.34 15.46
C THR A 89 -0.97 -11.11 14.03
N PRO A 90 0.33 -11.28 13.75
CA PRO A 90 0.88 -11.09 12.40
C PRO A 90 0.20 -11.94 11.33
N GLU A 91 -0.21 -13.17 11.65
CA GLU A 91 -0.90 -14.07 10.70
C GLU A 91 -2.26 -13.50 10.28
N LYS A 92 -3.01 -12.91 11.23
CA LYS A 92 -4.30 -12.30 10.96
C LYS A 92 -4.16 -11.03 10.12
N VAL A 93 -3.19 -10.17 10.44
CA VAL A 93 -2.92 -8.96 9.65
C VAL A 93 -2.41 -9.34 8.24
N LYS A 94 -1.57 -10.39 8.12
CA LYS A 94 -1.13 -10.92 6.83
C LYS A 94 -2.32 -11.45 6.01
N SER A 95 -3.21 -12.21 6.63
CA SER A 95 -4.41 -12.72 5.98
C SER A 95 -5.32 -11.60 5.48
N LEU A 96 -5.46 -10.53 6.27
CA LEU A 96 -6.17 -9.30 5.87
C LEU A 96 -5.50 -8.65 4.66
N SER A 97 -4.17 -8.46 4.71
CA SER A 97 -3.37 -7.94 3.59
C SER A 97 -3.60 -8.72 2.30
N ASP A 98 -3.55 -10.04 2.36
CA ASP A 98 -3.67 -10.90 1.18
C ASP A 98 -5.08 -10.84 0.59
N ARG A 99 -6.11 -10.83 1.44
CA ARG A 99 -7.51 -10.71 1.01
C ARG A 99 -7.76 -9.39 0.30
N PHE A 100 -7.35 -8.27 0.92
CA PHE A 100 -7.54 -6.94 0.34
C PHE A 100 -6.71 -6.75 -0.92
N ARG A 101 -5.45 -7.22 -0.92
CA ARG A 101 -4.58 -7.15 -2.10
C ARG A 101 -5.18 -7.84 -3.32
N ASN A 102 -5.88 -8.96 -3.16
CA ASN A 102 -6.53 -9.64 -4.29
C ASN A 102 -7.63 -8.78 -4.92
N GLU A 103 -8.50 -8.16 -4.10
CA GLU A 103 -9.54 -7.25 -4.62
C GLU A 103 -8.93 -6.01 -5.28
N ILE A 104 -7.88 -5.46 -4.68
CA ILE A 104 -7.13 -4.32 -5.23
C ILE A 104 -6.49 -4.71 -6.56
N ALA A 105 -5.84 -5.87 -6.65
CA ALA A 105 -5.17 -6.32 -7.85
C ALA A 105 -6.16 -6.52 -9.00
N GLU A 106 -7.35 -7.07 -8.74
CA GLU A 106 -8.43 -7.15 -9.73
C GLU A 106 -8.84 -5.76 -10.24
N PHE A 107 -8.96 -4.78 -9.35
CA PHE A 107 -9.27 -3.41 -9.73
C PHE A 107 -8.15 -2.78 -10.58
N LEU A 108 -6.89 -2.97 -10.22
CA LEU A 108 -5.75 -2.41 -10.96
C LEU A 108 -5.53 -3.05 -12.35
N LYS A 109 -6.26 -4.11 -12.71
CA LYS A 109 -6.28 -4.68 -14.07
C LYS A 109 -7.08 -3.82 -15.06
N ILE A 110 -7.92 -2.90 -14.58
CA ILE A 110 -8.66 -1.96 -15.45
C ILE A 110 -7.76 -0.83 -15.97
N ASN A 111 -8.22 -0.10 -16.99
CA ASN A 111 -7.47 1.02 -17.55
C ASN A 111 -7.49 2.26 -16.62
N LEU A 112 -6.51 2.37 -15.72
CA LEU A 112 -6.39 3.50 -14.79
C LEU A 112 -6.16 4.85 -15.48
N ASP A 113 -5.61 4.86 -16.70
CA ASP A 113 -5.39 6.11 -17.45
C ASP A 113 -6.72 6.87 -17.70
N GLU A 114 -7.83 6.15 -17.87
CA GLU A 114 -9.15 6.74 -18.07
C GLU A 114 -9.77 7.28 -16.79
N LEU A 115 -9.30 6.82 -15.63
CA LEU A 115 -9.86 7.15 -14.32
C LEU A 115 -9.05 8.20 -13.57
N LYS A 116 -7.82 8.49 -13.99
CA LYS A 116 -6.86 9.28 -13.19
C LYS A 116 -7.37 10.66 -12.74
N GLU A 117 -8.11 11.36 -13.59
CA GLU A 117 -8.69 12.69 -13.29
C GLU A 117 -10.11 12.63 -12.68
N LYS A 118 -10.66 11.43 -12.49
CA LYS A 118 -12.02 11.27 -11.95
C LYS A 118 -12.03 11.77 -10.50
N ALA A 119 -12.96 12.67 -10.19
CA ALA A 119 -13.19 13.10 -8.82
C ALA A 119 -13.79 11.98 -7.97
N VAL A 120 -13.26 11.83 -6.76
CA VAL A 120 -13.65 10.86 -5.75
C VAL A 120 -14.07 11.63 -4.50
N CYS A 121 -15.17 11.19 -3.89
CA CYS A 121 -15.63 11.63 -2.58
C CYS A 121 -15.61 10.43 -1.65
N VAL A 122 -15.15 10.62 -0.42
CA VAL A 122 -15.08 9.58 0.61
C VAL A 122 -15.91 10.00 1.82
N PRO A 123 -16.46 9.06 2.60
CA PRO A 123 -17.37 9.40 3.69
C PRO A 123 -16.70 10.07 4.90
N TRP A 124 -15.37 9.99 5.02
CA TRP A 124 -14.59 10.54 6.13
C TRP A 124 -13.94 11.90 5.83
N ASP A 125 -14.09 12.43 4.62
CA ASP A 125 -13.52 13.73 4.21
C ASP A 125 -14.50 14.48 3.30
N GLU A 126 -14.70 15.77 3.56
CA GLU A 126 -15.63 16.61 2.78
C GLU A 126 -15.02 17.06 1.44
N GLU A 127 -13.69 16.96 1.30
CA GLU A 127 -12.97 17.36 0.10
C GLU A 127 -13.10 16.35 -1.05
N LYS A 128 -12.76 16.81 -2.26
CA LYS A 128 -12.73 15.98 -3.47
C LYS A 128 -11.30 15.79 -3.93
N TYR A 129 -10.97 14.54 -4.23
CA TYR A 129 -9.64 14.16 -4.71
C TYR A 129 -9.74 13.48 -6.06
N THR A 130 -8.73 13.63 -6.90
CA THR A 130 -8.58 12.83 -8.11
C THR A 130 -8.08 11.42 -7.75
N VAL A 131 -8.36 10.44 -8.61
CA VAL A 131 -7.80 9.09 -8.46
C VAL A 131 -6.27 9.13 -8.45
N GLU A 132 -5.66 9.99 -9.27
CA GLU A 132 -4.20 10.17 -9.29
C GLU A 132 -3.66 10.66 -7.94
N GLU A 133 -4.26 11.68 -7.32
CA GLU A 133 -3.85 12.16 -5.99
C GLU A 133 -3.96 11.08 -4.92
N ILE A 134 -5.06 10.32 -4.93
CA ILE A 134 -5.27 9.22 -3.98
C ILE A 134 -4.21 8.14 -4.15
N LEU A 135 -3.89 7.74 -5.40
CA LEU A 135 -2.86 6.72 -5.65
C LEU A 135 -1.47 7.19 -5.18
N HIS A 136 -1.12 8.46 -5.40
CA HIS A 136 0.12 9.03 -4.87
C HIS A 136 0.13 9.04 -3.34
N HIS A 137 -1.00 9.38 -2.71
CA HIS A 137 -1.15 9.37 -1.26
C HIS A 137 -0.93 7.97 -0.68
N ILE A 138 -1.60 6.94 -1.21
CA ILE A 138 -1.45 5.55 -0.76
C ILE A 138 0.02 5.10 -0.86
N ILE A 139 0.67 5.37 -2.00
CA ILE A 139 2.07 4.99 -2.23
C ILE A 139 2.98 5.65 -1.18
N ALA A 140 2.84 6.97 -0.98
CA ALA A 140 3.67 7.72 -0.06
C ALA A 140 3.41 7.34 1.40
N HIS A 141 2.15 7.08 1.77
CA HIS A 141 1.73 6.69 3.11
C HIS A 141 2.39 5.38 3.56
N GLU A 142 2.36 4.34 2.72
CA GLU A 142 3.00 3.08 3.05
C GLU A 142 4.53 3.21 3.14
N ILE A 143 5.17 3.88 2.18
CA ILE A 143 6.64 4.12 2.22
C ILE A 143 7.04 4.87 3.49
N HIS A 144 6.26 5.87 3.89
CA HIS A 144 6.47 6.65 5.11
C HIS A 144 6.44 5.75 6.36
N HIS A 145 5.40 4.93 6.51
CA HIS A 145 5.25 4.05 7.67
C HIS A 145 6.24 2.89 7.69
N ILE A 146 6.59 2.32 6.53
CA ILE A 146 7.67 1.34 6.41
C ILE A 146 9.03 1.94 6.83
N GLY A 147 9.26 3.22 6.53
CA GLY A 147 10.41 3.96 7.04
C GLY A 147 10.50 3.97 8.56
N GLN A 148 9.37 4.12 9.26
CA GLN A 148 9.30 4.07 10.73
C GLN A 148 9.68 2.69 11.27
N LEU A 149 9.18 1.61 10.65
CA LEU A 149 9.55 0.24 11.02
C LEU A 149 11.07 0.00 10.93
N SER A 150 11.73 0.62 9.93
CA SER A 150 13.18 0.50 9.79
C SER A 150 13.95 1.07 10.98
N VAL A 151 13.46 2.15 11.59
CA VAL A 151 14.06 2.75 12.80
C VAL A 151 13.88 1.80 13.98
N TRP A 152 12.66 1.34 14.24
CA TRP A 152 12.38 0.42 15.35
C TRP A 152 13.10 -0.92 15.21
N SER A 153 13.32 -1.42 13.99
CA SER A 153 14.13 -2.62 13.79
C SER A 153 15.57 -2.44 14.29
N ARG A 154 16.14 -1.24 14.15
CA ARG A 154 17.49 -0.92 14.63
C ARG A 154 17.54 -0.73 16.14
N GLU A 155 16.49 -0.19 16.74
CA GLU A 155 16.34 -0.12 18.20
C GLU A 155 16.28 -1.51 18.83
N LEU A 156 15.79 -2.51 18.09
CA LEU A 156 15.80 -3.92 18.48
C LEU A 156 17.11 -4.64 18.14
N GLU A 157 18.13 -3.91 17.68
CA GLU A 157 19.41 -4.46 17.23
C GLU A 157 19.29 -5.47 16.07
N LEU A 158 18.21 -5.38 15.29
CA LEU A 158 17.95 -6.21 14.13
C LEU A 158 18.24 -5.46 12.82
N ASN A 159 18.45 -6.21 11.74
CA ASN A 159 18.57 -5.63 10.41
C ASN A 159 17.17 -5.35 9.84
N PRO A 160 16.89 -4.14 9.30
CA PRO A 160 15.64 -3.85 8.60
C PRO A 160 15.56 -4.61 7.29
N VAL A 161 14.33 -4.76 6.80
CA VAL A 161 14.08 -5.13 5.41
C VAL A 161 14.66 -4.07 4.47
N PRO A 162 15.40 -4.44 3.40
CA PRO A 162 15.95 -3.48 2.45
C PRO A 162 14.88 -2.64 1.74
N ALA A 163 15.00 -1.32 1.78
CA ALA A 163 14.01 -0.42 1.16
C ALA A 163 14.33 -0.05 -0.30
N ASN A 164 15.39 -0.60 -0.91
CA ASN A 164 15.77 -0.24 -2.28
C ASN A 164 14.71 -0.65 -3.30
N PHE A 165 14.26 0.27 -4.13
CA PHE A 165 13.44 -0.06 -5.30
C PHE A 165 14.28 -0.72 -6.40
N ILE A 166 15.51 -0.20 -6.62
CA ILE A 166 16.44 -0.69 -7.64
C ILE A 166 16.86 -2.12 -7.34
N GLY A 167 16.91 -2.97 -8.36
CA GLY A 167 17.36 -4.36 -8.24
C GLY A 167 16.25 -5.35 -7.85
N ARG A 168 15.03 -4.88 -7.59
CA ARG A 168 13.87 -5.74 -7.34
C ARG A 168 13.19 -6.18 -8.64
N LYS A 169 12.64 -7.39 -8.61
CA LYS A 169 11.77 -7.92 -9.67
C LYS A 169 10.37 -8.07 -9.09
N PHE A 170 9.40 -7.47 -9.76
CA PHE A 170 8.01 -7.47 -9.30
C PHE A 170 7.17 -8.48 -10.07
N LYS A 171 6.27 -9.15 -9.36
CA LYS A 171 5.24 -10.00 -9.96
C LYS A 171 4.34 -9.15 -10.87
N SER A 172 3.81 -9.77 -11.92
CA SER A 172 2.78 -9.11 -12.74
C SER A 172 1.54 -8.89 -11.89
N ILE A 173 0.83 -7.77 -12.11
CA ILE A 173 -0.46 -7.55 -11.42
C ILE A 173 -1.48 -8.65 -11.78
N HIS A 174 -1.32 -9.26 -12.96
CA HIS A 174 -2.12 -10.39 -13.45
C HIS A 174 -1.79 -11.73 -12.78
N SER A 175 -0.78 -11.78 -11.90
CA SER A 175 -0.41 -12.98 -11.15
C SER A 175 -0.87 -12.97 -9.69
N TYR A 176 -1.60 -11.91 -9.31
CA TYR A 176 -2.41 -11.85 -8.10
C TYR A 176 -3.86 -12.21 -8.46
#